data_AF-A0A519W220-F1
#
_entry.id   AF-A0A519W220-F1
#
_cell.length_a   1.000
_cell.length_b   1.000
_cell.length_c   1.000
_cell.angle_alpha   90.00
_cell.angle_beta   90.00
_cell.angle_gamma   90.00
#
_symmetry.space_group_name_H-M   'P 1'
#
loop_
_entity.id
_entity.type
_entity.pdbx_description
1 polymer ?
#
loop_
_entity_poly.entity_id
_entity_poly.type
_entity_poly.pdbx_seq_one_letter_code
_entity_poly.pdbx_strand_id
1 'polypeptide(L)'
;YVSGLGPTLAQNIVDYRNTHGAFKNRESLKKVPRLGDKAYEQAAGFLRIRNAENVLDTSGVHPERYAVVDKMAKDLGTTISTLMKDSQLQKQIKPQQYVTDEIGLPTLNDILKELAKPGRDPREQFEAFSFTDGVNEISDLRIGMKLPGIVTNITNFGAFVDIGVHQDGLVHTSQLANRFVANPNDIVKVHQKVEVTVMEVDAARKRISLSMKSDGSVKPDGVKSKDQGTKNKEQGTKSKEKGGRNKEQEAKSFAQKTQPVKKDADGDLQEKLAKLKGMFK
;
A
#
# COMPACT_ATOMS: atom_id res chain seq x y z
N TYR A 1 11.97 10.57 -10.10
CA TYR A 1 11.61 11.92 -10.58
C TYR A 1 11.77 12.90 -9.43
N VAL A 2 12.30 14.10 -9.70
CA VAL A 2 12.53 15.14 -8.68
C VAL A 2 11.70 16.36 -9.09
N SER A 3 11.07 17.04 -8.13
CA SER A 3 10.26 18.24 -8.40
C SER A 3 11.13 19.31 -9.07
N GLY A 4 10.59 19.99 -10.08
CA GLY A 4 11.30 21.03 -10.83
C GLY A 4 12.37 20.56 -11.82
N LEU A 5 12.69 19.26 -11.87
CA LEU A 5 13.71 18.70 -12.77
C LEU A 5 13.08 17.80 -13.85
N GLY A 6 13.13 18.28 -15.09
CA GLY A 6 12.86 17.48 -16.28
C GLY A 6 14.08 16.64 -16.72
N PRO A 7 13.90 15.73 -17.70
CA PRO A 7 14.98 14.86 -18.18
C PRO A 7 16.20 15.65 -18.70
N THR A 8 15.96 16.75 -19.41
CA THR A 8 17.04 17.62 -19.93
C THR A 8 17.85 18.29 -18.81
N LEU A 9 17.18 18.76 -17.75
CA LEU A 9 17.87 19.38 -16.61
C LEU A 9 18.64 18.34 -15.80
N ALA A 10 18.07 17.15 -15.61
CA ALA A 10 18.76 16.04 -14.97
C ALA A 10 20.05 15.68 -15.72
N GLN A 11 20.02 15.65 -17.06
CA GLN A 11 21.21 15.43 -17.87
C GLN A 11 22.24 16.55 -17.69
N ASN A 12 21.83 17.82 -17.75
CA ASN A 12 22.74 18.95 -17.53
C ASN A 12 23.43 18.89 -16.15
N ILE A 13 22.74 18.44 -15.09
CA ILE A 13 23.32 18.27 -13.75
C ILE A 13 24.40 17.19 -13.77
N VAL A 14 24.16 16.07 -14.45
CA VAL A 14 25.13 14.98 -14.60
C VAL A 14 26.34 15.45 -15.40
N ASP A 15 26.12 16.14 -16.52
CA ASP A 15 27.20 16.66 -17.37
C ASP A 15 28.06 17.70 -16.64
N TYR A 16 27.42 18.59 -15.87
CA TYR A 16 28.12 19.55 -15.03
C TYR A 16 28.97 18.84 -13.97
N ARG A 17 28.43 17.81 -13.31
CA ARG A 17 29.18 17.02 -12.33
C ARG A 17 30.35 16.27 -12.95
N ASN A 18 30.21 15.77 -14.18
CA ASN A 18 31.29 15.05 -14.87
C ASN A 18 32.43 15.99 -15.29
N THR A 19 32.12 17.25 -15.58
CA THR A 19 33.10 18.26 -16.03
C THR A 19 33.75 19.03 -14.88
N HIS A 20 33.01 19.31 -13.80
CA HIS A 20 33.47 20.14 -12.68
C HIS A 20 33.72 19.33 -11.39
N GLY A 21 33.40 18.04 -11.38
CA GLY A 21 33.47 17.18 -10.21
C GLY A 21 32.20 17.22 -9.33
N ALA A 22 32.29 16.62 -8.14
CA ALA A 22 31.17 16.56 -7.21
C ALA A 22 30.76 17.95 -6.69
N PHE A 23 29.46 18.20 -6.57
CA PHE A 23 28.92 19.40 -5.94
C PHE A 23 29.30 19.44 -4.46
N LYS A 24 29.76 20.59 -3.97
CA LYS A 24 30.15 20.80 -2.56
C LYS A 24 29.03 21.36 -1.68
N ASN A 25 28.10 22.07 -2.29
CA ASN A 25 26.97 22.71 -1.63
C ASN A 25 25.80 22.88 -2.63
N ARG A 26 24.59 23.14 -2.13
CA ARG A 26 23.42 23.29 -3.01
C ARG A 26 23.51 24.53 -3.89
N GLU A 27 24.13 25.61 -3.41
CA GLU A 27 24.30 26.83 -4.21
C GLU A 27 25.07 26.59 -5.51
N SER A 28 26.02 25.65 -5.51
CA SER A 28 26.74 25.26 -6.72
C SER A 28 25.84 24.67 -7.81
N LEU A 29 24.65 24.17 -7.48
CA LEU A 29 23.67 23.73 -8.47
C LEU A 29 23.16 24.88 -9.33
N LYS A 30 23.11 26.12 -8.82
CA LYS A 30 22.72 27.30 -9.62
C LYS A 30 23.67 27.58 -10.79
N LYS A 31 24.89 27.02 -10.77
CA LYS A 31 25.86 27.11 -11.87
C LYS A 31 25.55 26.14 -13.02
N VAL A 32 24.62 25.20 -12.82
CA VAL A 32 24.24 24.24 -13.84
C VAL A 32 23.51 24.97 -14.98
N PRO A 33 23.90 24.76 -16.25
CA PRO A 33 23.25 25.39 -17.39
C PRO A 33 21.75 25.14 -17.41
N ARG A 34 20.98 26.21 -17.62
CA ARG A 34 19.50 26.21 -17.72
C ARG A 34 18.77 25.88 -16.41
N LEU A 35 19.46 25.76 -15.27
CA LEU A 35 18.80 25.68 -13.97
C LEU A 35 18.46 27.10 -13.46
N GLY A 36 17.24 27.55 -13.70
CA GLY A 36 16.75 28.84 -13.20
C GLY A 36 16.38 28.81 -11.71
N ASP A 37 16.24 29.99 -11.08
CA ASP A 37 15.94 30.10 -9.64
C ASP A 37 14.67 29.37 -9.22
N LYS A 38 13.60 29.41 -10.02
CA LYS A 38 12.36 28.65 -9.74
C LYS A 38 12.57 27.14 -9.76
N ALA A 39 13.34 26.64 -10.73
CA ALA A 39 13.64 25.22 -10.81
C ALA A 39 14.52 24.78 -9.65
N TYR A 40 15.47 25.64 -9.25
CA TYR A 40 16.30 25.43 -8.07
C TYR A 40 15.47 25.39 -6.79
N GLU A 41 14.58 26.35 -6.55
CA GLU A 41 13.69 26.38 -5.40
C GLU A 41 12.81 25.12 -5.31
N GLN A 42 12.27 24.65 -6.43
CA GLN A 42 11.46 23.43 -6.42
C GLN A 42 12.28 22.15 -6.18
N ALA A 43 13.55 22.14 -6.59
CA ALA A 43 14.39 20.94 -6.53
C ALA A 43 15.28 20.87 -5.29
N ALA A 44 15.68 22.01 -4.72
CA ALA A 44 16.78 22.08 -3.74
C ALA A 44 16.51 21.24 -2.49
N GLY A 45 15.27 21.21 -1.99
CA GLY A 45 14.90 20.40 -0.82
C GLY A 45 15.01 18.88 -1.04
N PHE A 46 14.95 18.42 -2.29
CA PHE A 46 15.02 17.00 -2.65
C PHE A 46 16.43 16.56 -3.06
N LEU A 47 17.29 17.50 -3.46
CA LEU A 47 18.66 17.23 -3.85
C LEU A 47 19.56 17.20 -2.61
N ARG A 48 20.10 16.03 -2.28
CA ARG A 48 20.98 15.83 -1.12
C ARG A 48 22.43 15.70 -1.58
N ILE A 49 23.33 16.41 -0.92
CA ILE A 49 24.76 16.37 -1.21
C ILE A 49 25.46 15.68 -0.05
N ARG A 50 26.08 14.53 -0.30
CA ARG A 50 26.86 13.80 0.70
C ARG A 50 28.18 14.54 0.94
N ASN A 51 28.60 14.64 2.20
CA ASN A 51 29.83 15.35 2.60
C ASN A 51 29.87 16.81 2.12
N ALA A 52 28.71 17.48 2.13
CA ALA A 52 28.63 18.89 1.79
C ALA A 52 29.37 19.77 2.81
N GLU A 53 29.83 20.94 2.37
CA GLU A 53 30.43 21.96 3.25
C GLU A 53 29.41 22.44 4.30
N ASN A 54 28.15 22.60 3.90
CA ASN A 54 27.06 22.85 4.82
C ASN A 54 26.37 21.53 5.19
N VAL A 55 26.37 21.19 6.48
CA VAL A 55 25.77 19.94 6.99
C VAL A 55 24.28 19.84 6.66
N LEU A 56 23.57 20.97 6.55
CA LEU A 56 22.14 20.99 6.20
C LEU A 56 21.86 20.51 4.77
N ASP A 57 22.82 20.58 3.86
CA ASP A 57 22.66 20.09 2.47
C ASP A 57 22.58 18.55 2.39
N THR A 58 22.96 17.85 3.46
CA THR A 58 22.76 16.40 3.60
C THR A 58 21.31 16.04 3.94
N SER A 59 20.57 17.01 4.48
CA SER A 59 19.20 16.86 4.98
C SER A 59 18.16 17.31 3.94
N GLY A 60 16.89 16.99 4.14
CA GLY A 60 15.76 17.50 3.37
C GLY A 60 15.34 18.94 3.69
N VAL A 61 16.04 19.65 4.58
CA VAL A 61 15.71 21.04 4.94
C VAL A 61 15.96 21.94 3.73
N HIS A 62 14.97 22.76 3.36
CA HIS A 62 15.10 23.67 2.22
C HIS A 62 16.08 24.84 2.52
N PRO A 63 16.91 25.30 1.56
CA PRO A 63 17.83 26.43 1.78
C PRO A 63 17.18 27.72 2.30
N GLU A 64 15.92 27.97 1.94
CA GLU A 64 15.15 29.11 2.46
C GLU A 64 15.00 29.10 3.99
N ARG A 65 15.14 27.93 4.62
CA ARG A 65 14.95 27.72 6.06
C ARG A 65 16.27 27.63 6.83
N TYR A 66 17.42 27.79 6.18
CA TYR A 66 18.72 27.74 6.85
C TYR A 66 18.86 28.82 7.92
N ALA A 67 18.36 30.03 7.63
CA ALA A 67 18.38 31.14 8.58
C ALA A 67 17.65 30.81 9.91
N VAL A 68 16.57 30.02 9.86
CA VAL A 68 15.84 29.61 11.06
C VAL A 68 16.61 28.57 11.85
N VAL A 69 17.21 27.60 11.17
CA VAL A 69 18.04 26.57 11.83
C VAL A 69 19.28 27.19 12.46
N ASP A 70 19.90 28.17 11.78
CA ASP A 70 21.02 28.95 12.33
C ASP A 70 20.62 29.71 13.60
N LYS A 71 19.41 30.28 13.61
CA LYS A 71 18.87 30.96 14.80
C LYS A 71 18.66 29.97 15.95
N MET A 72 18.07 28.80 15.69
CA MET A 72 17.90 27.74 16.69
C MET A 72 19.22 27.28 17.29
N ALA A 73 20.26 27.12 16.46
CA ALA A 73 21.59 26.73 16.92
C ALA A 73 22.23 27.83 17.80
N LYS A 74 22.09 29.10 17.41
CA LYS A 74 22.58 30.26 18.19
C LYS A 74 21.88 30.39 19.53
N ASP A 75 20.56 30.23 19.58
CA ASP A 75 19.77 30.35 20.81
C ASP A 75 20.13 29.25 21.84
N LEU A 76 20.60 28.09 21.36
CA LEU A 76 21.14 27.00 22.18
C LEU A 76 22.66 27.10 22.44
N GLY A 77 23.35 28.10 21.89
CA GLY A 77 24.79 28.25 22.03
C GLY A 77 25.61 27.09 21.41
N THR A 78 25.07 26.42 20.39
CA THR A 78 25.68 25.23 19.78
C THR A 78 25.96 25.43 18.29
N THR A 79 26.66 24.48 17.69
CA THR A 79 26.85 24.44 16.23
C THR A 79 25.79 23.55 15.57
N ILE A 80 25.48 23.80 14.29
CA ILE A 80 24.52 23.00 13.53
C ILE A 80 24.91 21.51 13.51
N SER A 81 26.21 21.22 13.37
CA SER A 81 26.74 19.85 13.37
C SER A 81 26.47 19.13 14.70
N THR A 82 26.63 19.82 15.83
CA THR A 82 26.30 19.29 17.15
C THR A 82 24.79 19.14 17.32
N LEU A 83 24.02 20.14 16.89
CA LEU A 83 22.56 20.12 16.96
C LEU A 83 21.96 18.94 16.19
N MET A 84 22.51 18.56 15.04
CA MET A 84 22.05 17.41 14.26
C MET A 84 22.38 16.06 14.91
N LYS A 85 23.46 15.99 15.71
CA LYS A 85 23.90 14.76 16.38
C LYS A 85 23.22 14.55 17.74
N ASP A 86 22.90 15.64 18.44
CA ASP A 86 22.36 15.58 19.79
C ASP A 86 20.83 15.69 19.81
N SER A 87 20.17 14.56 20.03
CA SER A 87 18.72 14.49 20.15
C SER A 87 18.17 15.18 21.40
N GLN A 88 18.97 15.43 22.44
CA GLN A 88 18.52 16.16 23.63
C GLN A 88 18.41 17.66 23.33
N LEU A 89 19.40 18.23 22.65
CA LEU A 89 19.35 19.63 22.21
C LEU A 89 18.16 19.89 21.30
N GLN A 90 17.86 18.97 20.37
CA GLN A 90 16.69 19.08 19.49
C GLN A 90 15.37 19.12 20.26
N LYS A 91 15.24 18.36 21.35
CA LYS A 91 14.04 18.36 22.21
C LYS A 91 13.88 19.62 23.04
N GLN A 92 14.96 20.35 23.30
CA GLN A 92 14.92 21.63 24.03
C GLN A 92 14.38 22.76 23.15
N ILE A 93 14.43 22.62 21.82
CA ILE A 93 13.89 23.61 20.90
C ILE A 93 12.37 23.64 21.02
N LYS A 94 11.82 24.82 21.34
CA LYS A 94 10.38 25.08 21.32
C LYS A 94 10.00 25.68 19.97
N PRO A 95 9.32 24.94 19.06
CA PRO A 95 8.99 25.43 17.72
C PRO A 95 8.17 26.73 17.75
N GLN A 96 7.34 26.93 18.77
CA GLN A 96 6.48 28.12 18.87
C GLN A 96 7.26 29.44 18.85
N GLN A 97 8.53 29.44 19.28
CA GLN A 97 9.36 30.65 19.34
C GLN A 97 9.91 31.11 17.98
N TYR A 98 9.81 30.24 16.96
CA TYR A 98 10.37 30.48 15.63
C TYR A 98 9.28 30.59 14.55
N VAL A 99 8.02 30.69 14.97
CA VAL A 99 6.88 30.91 14.07
C VAL A 99 6.95 32.33 13.54
N THR A 100 6.83 32.47 12.23
CA THR A 100 6.71 33.76 11.54
C THR A 100 5.51 33.70 10.59
N ASP A 101 5.14 34.84 9.98
CA ASP A 101 4.03 34.89 9.02
C ASP A 101 4.26 33.97 7.81
N GLU A 102 5.52 33.67 7.49
CA GLU A 102 5.91 32.77 6.40
C GLU A 102 6.13 31.31 6.86
N ILE A 103 6.30 31.08 8.16
CA ILE A 103 6.74 29.79 8.70
C ILE A 103 5.79 29.33 9.80
N GLY A 104 4.91 28.38 9.43
CA GLY A 104 4.02 27.73 10.37
C GLY A 104 4.70 26.65 11.23
N LEU A 105 3.99 26.25 12.29
CA LEU A 105 4.37 25.12 13.14
C LEU A 105 4.60 23.80 12.39
N PRO A 106 3.82 23.43 11.35
CA PRO A 106 4.07 22.19 10.61
C PRO A 106 5.47 22.15 10.00
N THR A 107 5.88 23.24 9.34
CA THR A 107 7.20 23.37 8.72
C THR A 107 8.33 23.25 9.74
N LEU A 108 8.19 23.89 10.91
CA LEU A 108 9.20 23.80 11.98
C LEU A 108 9.29 22.39 12.56
N ASN A 109 8.16 21.72 12.75
CA ASN A 109 8.15 20.33 13.21
C ASN A 109 8.83 19.40 12.20
N ASP A 110 8.64 19.62 10.90
CA ASP A 110 9.28 18.81 9.87
C ASP A 110 10.78 19.09 9.78
N ILE A 111 11.21 20.35 9.93
CA ILE A 111 12.63 20.71 10.07
C ILE A 111 13.25 19.96 11.26
N LEU A 112 12.61 19.95 12.43
CA LEU A 112 13.13 19.25 13.60
C LEU A 112 13.21 17.73 13.41
N LYS A 113 12.22 17.12 12.76
CA LYS A 113 12.28 15.70 12.40
C LYS A 113 13.44 15.40 11.45
N GLU A 114 13.68 16.30 10.49
CA GLU A 114 14.74 16.15 9.50
C GLU A 114 16.13 16.37 10.13
N LEU A 115 16.26 17.31 11.09
CA LEU A 115 17.48 17.47 11.89
C LEU A 115 17.77 16.24 12.78
N ALA A 116 16.73 15.59 13.31
CA ALA A 116 16.87 14.39 14.12
C ALA A 116 17.31 13.17 13.31
N LYS A 117 16.87 13.05 12.06
CA LYS A 117 17.21 11.95 11.16
C LYS A 117 17.45 12.50 9.75
N PRO A 118 18.64 13.07 9.49
CA PRO A 118 18.94 13.68 8.20
C PRO A 118 18.87 12.64 7.10
N GLY A 119 18.02 12.91 6.12
CA GLY A 119 17.87 12.07 4.96
C GLY A 119 17.16 10.75 5.23
N ARG A 120 16.31 10.66 6.26
CA ARG A 120 15.45 9.50 6.53
C ARG A 120 14.84 9.00 5.21
N ASP A 121 15.08 7.72 4.90
CA ASP A 121 14.38 7.08 3.80
C ASP A 121 12.92 6.90 4.24
N PRO A 122 11.94 7.50 3.54
CA PRO A 122 10.53 7.34 3.87
C PRO A 122 10.00 5.96 3.49
N ARG A 123 10.78 5.15 2.76
CA ARG A 123 10.40 3.77 2.42
C ARG A 123 10.32 2.94 3.69
N GLU A 124 9.27 2.13 3.79
CA GLU A 124 9.23 1.06 4.77
C GLU A 124 10.48 0.20 4.59
N GLN A 125 11.15 -0.11 5.71
CA GLN A 125 12.29 -1.00 5.68
C GLN A 125 11.81 -2.33 5.08
N PHE A 126 12.46 -2.78 4.02
CA PHE A 126 12.14 -4.04 3.39
C PHE A 126 12.49 -5.17 4.36
N GLU A 127 11.50 -5.65 5.12
CA GLU A 127 11.65 -6.87 5.92
C GLU A 127 11.64 -8.06 4.96
N ALA A 128 12.85 -8.58 4.69
CA ALA A 128 13.01 -9.86 4.01
C ALA A 128 12.22 -10.91 4.82
N PHE A 129 11.17 -11.43 4.21
CA PHE A 129 10.36 -12.46 4.81
C PHE A 129 11.18 -13.74 4.88
N SER A 130 11.52 -14.17 6.09
CA SER A 130 12.11 -15.48 6.33
C SER A 130 11.00 -16.46 6.68
N PHE A 131 10.89 -17.54 5.92
CA PHE A 131 10.16 -18.72 6.37
C PHE A 131 10.79 -19.25 7.66
N THR A 132 10.05 -20.02 8.45
CA THR A 132 10.60 -20.57 9.69
C THR A 132 11.78 -21.49 9.38
N ASP A 133 12.96 -21.19 9.94
CA ASP A 133 14.17 -21.97 9.73
C ASP A 133 13.94 -23.44 10.12
N GLY A 134 14.18 -24.37 9.18
CA GLY A 134 14.12 -25.81 9.41
C GLY A 134 12.83 -26.51 8.97
N VAL A 135 11.86 -25.81 8.36
CA VAL A 135 10.66 -26.42 7.76
C VAL A 135 10.75 -26.27 6.24
N ASN A 136 11.30 -27.29 5.56
CA ASN A 136 11.46 -27.27 4.10
C ASN A 136 10.63 -28.36 3.41
N GLU A 137 10.22 -29.39 4.14
CA GLU A 137 9.43 -30.50 3.59
C GLU A 137 8.07 -30.65 4.29
N ILE A 138 7.12 -31.27 3.60
CA ILE A 138 5.79 -31.58 4.16
C ILE A 138 5.87 -32.51 5.38
N SER A 139 6.94 -33.29 5.49
CA SER A 139 7.27 -34.20 6.60
C SER A 139 7.61 -33.45 7.90
N ASP A 140 8.09 -32.21 7.80
CA ASP A 140 8.45 -31.38 8.96
C ASP A 140 7.22 -30.70 9.59
N LEU A 141 6.11 -30.67 8.86
CA LEU A 141 4.87 -30.04 9.32
C LEU A 141 4.17 -30.87 10.38
N ARG A 142 3.81 -30.21 11.48
CA ARG A 142 2.96 -30.78 12.53
C ARG A 142 1.66 -29.99 12.62
N ILE A 143 0.57 -30.73 12.87
CA ILE A 143 -0.73 -30.13 13.13
C ILE A 143 -0.63 -29.20 14.34
N GLY A 144 -1.18 -28.00 14.23
CA GLY A 144 -1.14 -26.94 15.23
C GLY A 144 0.05 -25.97 15.10
N MET A 145 1.00 -26.20 14.20
CA MET A 145 2.09 -25.25 13.96
C MET A 145 1.58 -23.96 13.34
N LYS A 146 2.01 -22.82 13.89
CA LYS A 146 1.82 -21.49 13.30
C LYS A 146 3.04 -21.15 12.47
N LEU A 147 2.84 -20.88 11.19
CA LEU A 147 3.89 -20.59 10.23
C LEU A 147 3.54 -19.30 9.48
N PRO A 148 4.53 -18.44 9.22
CA PRO A 148 4.34 -17.34 8.30
C PRO A 148 4.27 -17.91 6.87
N GLY A 149 3.31 -17.44 6.07
CA GLY A 149 3.20 -17.79 4.66
C GLY A 149 2.85 -16.61 3.76
N ILE A 150 2.94 -16.82 2.45
CA ILE A 150 2.61 -15.83 1.43
C ILE A 150 1.44 -16.35 0.58
N VAL A 151 0.42 -15.53 0.38
CA VAL A 151 -0.72 -15.89 -0.47
C VAL A 151 -0.28 -15.95 -1.94
N THR A 152 -0.32 -17.14 -2.54
CA THR A 152 0.07 -17.36 -3.95
C THR A 152 -1.09 -17.14 -4.89
N ASN A 153 -2.30 -17.55 -4.50
CA ASN A 153 -3.49 -17.45 -5.33
C ASN A 153 -4.76 -17.38 -4.48
N ILE A 154 -5.80 -16.73 -5.00
CA ILE A 154 -7.10 -16.58 -4.35
C ILE A 154 -8.18 -17.16 -5.26
N THR A 155 -9.05 -17.98 -4.69
CA THR A 155 -10.18 -18.60 -5.39
C THR A 155 -11.48 -18.32 -4.64
N ASN A 156 -12.63 -18.65 -5.24
CA ASN A 156 -13.93 -18.43 -4.60
C ASN A 156 -14.14 -19.28 -3.34
N PHE A 157 -13.45 -20.42 -3.23
CA PHE A 157 -13.59 -21.35 -2.09
C PHE A 157 -12.48 -21.19 -1.03
N GLY A 158 -11.47 -20.35 -1.28
CA GLY A 158 -10.36 -20.18 -0.35
C GLY A 158 -9.15 -19.46 -0.94
N ALA A 159 -8.05 -19.45 -0.18
CA ALA A 159 -6.77 -18.91 -0.61
C ALA A 159 -5.67 -19.96 -0.49
N PHE A 160 -4.76 -19.98 -1.46
CA PHE A 160 -3.55 -20.79 -1.44
C PHE A 160 -2.42 -19.98 -0.81
N VAL A 161 -1.74 -20.59 0.15
CA VAL A 161 -0.66 -19.97 0.92
C VAL A 161 0.57 -20.87 0.83
N ASP A 162 1.67 -20.30 0.36
CA ASP A 162 2.98 -20.92 0.40
C ASP A 162 3.61 -20.68 1.78
N ILE A 163 3.99 -21.76 2.45
CA ILE A 163 4.64 -21.76 3.77
C ILE A 163 6.10 -22.23 3.69
N GLY A 164 6.66 -22.38 2.49
CA GLY A 164 8.06 -22.71 2.27
C GLY A 164 8.37 -24.20 2.10
N VAL A 165 7.35 -25.06 1.97
CA VAL A 165 7.50 -26.53 1.85
C VAL A 165 7.35 -27.07 0.43
N HIS A 166 7.55 -26.21 -0.57
CA HIS A 166 7.35 -26.50 -2.01
C HIS A 166 5.92 -26.91 -2.41
N GLN A 167 4.97 -26.87 -1.48
CA GLN A 167 3.57 -27.24 -1.69
C GLN A 167 2.67 -26.22 -1.02
N ASP A 168 1.78 -25.62 -1.81
CA ASP A 168 0.81 -24.65 -1.30
C ASP A 168 -0.21 -25.34 -0.39
N GLY A 169 -0.48 -24.71 0.76
CA GLY A 169 -1.59 -25.08 1.62
C GLY A 169 -2.85 -24.31 1.28
N LEU A 170 -4.00 -24.95 1.45
CA LEU A 170 -5.30 -24.34 1.19
C LEU A 170 -5.92 -23.83 2.49
N VAL A 171 -6.26 -22.53 2.53
CA VAL A 171 -7.12 -21.93 3.54
C VAL A 171 -8.53 -21.84 2.99
N HIS A 172 -9.45 -22.63 3.53
CA HIS A 172 -10.86 -22.57 3.12
C HIS A 172 -11.50 -21.22 3.52
N THR A 173 -12.53 -20.75 2.81
CA THR A 173 -13.18 -19.45 3.09
C THR A 173 -13.62 -19.28 4.55
N SER A 174 -14.12 -20.36 5.16
CA SER A 174 -14.53 -20.40 6.56
C SER A 174 -13.38 -20.30 7.57
N GLN A 175 -12.14 -20.49 7.09
CA GLN A 175 -10.90 -20.47 7.86
C GLN A 175 -10.06 -19.21 7.59
N LEU A 176 -10.52 -18.29 6.73
CA LEU A 176 -9.85 -17.01 6.47
C LEU A 176 -10.03 -16.01 7.61
N ALA A 177 -11.17 -16.04 8.31
CA ALA A 177 -11.48 -15.10 9.38
C ALA A 177 -12.48 -15.67 10.40
N ASN A 178 -12.60 -15.00 11.56
CA ASN A 178 -13.57 -15.32 12.60
C ASN A 178 -15.01 -14.84 12.30
N ARG A 179 -15.26 -14.34 11.08
CA ARG A 179 -16.55 -13.83 10.61
C ARG A 179 -16.90 -14.48 9.27
N PHE A 180 -18.18 -14.41 8.88
CA PHE A 180 -18.61 -14.89 7.57
C PHE A 180 -17.93 -14.08 6.44
N VAL A 181 -17.36 -14.79 5.48
CA VAL A 181 -16.62 -14.22 4.35
C VAL A 181 -17.39 -14.50 3.08
N ALA A 182 -17.94 -13.45 2.46
CA ALA A 182 -18.63 -13.58 1.18
C ALA A 182 -17.64 -13.74 0.02
N ASN A 183 -16.57 -12.92 0.00
CA ASN A 183 -15.52 -12.97 -1.02
C ASN A 183 -14.13 -13.01 -0.35
N PRO A 184 -13.29 -14.03 -0.64
CA PRO A 184 -11.93 -14.14 -0.12
C PRO A 184 -11.02 -12.93 -0.46
N ASN A 185 -11.24 -12.31 -1.62
CA ASN A 185 -10.48 -11.14 -2.09
C ASN A 185 -10.61 -9.90 -1.18
N ASP A 186 -11.65 -9.83 -0.34
CA ASP A 186 -11.84 -8.71 0.59
C ASP A 186 -10.96 -8.86 1.84
N ILE A 187 -10.45 -10.06 2.12
CA ILE A 187 -9.67 -10.38 3.33
C ILE A 187 -8.19 -10.52 3.01
N VAL A 188 -7.88 -11.20 1.91
CA VAL A 188 -6.51 -11.47 1.50
C VAL A 188 -6.24 -10.96 0.10
N LYS A 189 -4.98 -10.58 -0.16
CA LYS A 189 -4.46 -10.19 -1.46
C LYS A 189 -3.35 -11.15 -1.89
N VAL A 190 -3.19 -11.34 -3.19
CA VAL A 190 -2.05 -12.10 -3.74
C VAL A 190 -0.74 -11.41 -3.31
N HIS A 191 0.27 -12.19 -2.93
CA HIS A 191 1.55 -11.75 -2.33
C HIS A 191 1.45 -11.13 -0.93
N GLN A 192 0.29 -11.22 -0.26
CA GLN A 192 0.18 -10.79 1.12
C GLN A 192 0.84 -11.81 2.06
N LYS A 193 1.62 -11.29 3.02
CA LYS A 193 2.16 -12.07 4.14
C LYS A 193 1.04 -12.34 5.15
N VAL A 194 0.84 -13.59 5.52
CA VAL A 194 -0.20 -14.04 6.45
C VAL A 194 0.39 -15.03 7.45
N GLU A 195 -0.18 -15.07 8.66
CA GLU A 195 0.13 -16.10 9.64
C GLU A 195 -0.94 -17.19 9.53
N VAL A 196 -0.51 -18.44 9.37
CA VAL A 196 -1.38 -19.60 9.15
C VAL A 196 -1.06 -20.71 10.15
N THR A 197 -2.09 -21.42 10.57
CA THR A 197 -2.00 -22.60 11.43
C THR A 197 -2.26 -23.86 10.62
N VAL A 198 -1.40 -24.86 10.75
CA VAL A 198 -1.56 -26.17 10.10
C VAL A 198 -2.70 -26.95 10.78
N MET A 199 -3.76 -27.26 10.04
CA MET A 199 -4.91 -28.03 10.55
C MET A 199 -4.79 -29.52 10.24
N GLU A 200 -4.35 -29.86 9.04
CA GLU A 200 -4.26 -31.23 8.56
C GLU A 200 -3.14 -31.32 7.52
N VAL A 201 -2.39 -32.43 7.55
CA VAL A 201 -1.31 -32.72 6.60
C VAL A 201 -1.51 -34.12 6.05
N ASP A 202 -1.71 -34.22 4.74
CA ASP A 202 -1.74 -35.48 4.00
C ASP A 202 -0.50 -35.54 3.11
N ALA A 203 0.56 -36.19 3.61
CA ALA A 203 1.81 -36.35 2.89
C ALA A 203 1.67 -37.26 1.64
N ALA A 204 0.74 -38.21 1.66
CA ALA A 204 0.53 -39.12 0.53
C ALA A 204 -0.09 -38.40 -0.67
N ARG A 205 -1.00 -37.44 -0.41
CA ARG A 205 -1.65 -36.63 -1.44
C ARG A 205 -1.03 -35.25 -1.63
N LYS A 206 0.02 -34.92 -0.89
CA LYS A 206 0.65 -33.58 -0.87
C LYS A 206 -0.35 -32.46 -0.61
N ARG A 207 -1.26 -32.65 0.35
CA ARG A 207 -2.29 -31.67 0.71
C ARG A 207 -2.06 -31.16 2.11
N ILE A 208 -2.12 -29.83 2.26
CA ILE A 208 -1.99 -29.15 3.55
C ILE A 208 -3.22 -28.27 3.72
N SER A 209 -3.94 -28.47 4.82
CA SER A 209 -5.08 -27.64 5.21
C SER A 209 -4.59 -26.60 6.22
N LEU A 210 -4.83 -25.34 5.92
CA LEU A 210 -4.36 -24.20 6.71
C LEU A 210 -5.55 -23.38 7.24
N SER A 211 -5.35 -22.70 8.36
CA SER A 211 -6.32 -21.75 8.92
C SER A 211 -5.65 -20.44 9.30
N MET A 212 -6.30 -19.32 9.01
CA MET A 212 -5.89 -17.97 9.43
C MET A 212 -6.65 -17.49 10.70
N LYS A 213 -7.43 -18.37 11.33
CA LYS A 213 -8.20 -18.02 12.53
C LYS A 213 -7.30 -18.03 13.76
N SER A 214 -7.44 -16.99 14.59
CA SER A 214 -6.81 -16.91 15.90
C SER A 214 -7.57 -17.77 16.93
N ASP A 215 -7.08 -19.00 17.10
CA ASP A 215 -7.27 -19.95 18.22
C ASP A 215 -8.67 -20.50 18.56
N GLY A 216 -8.72 -21.83 18.78
CA GLY A 216 -9.51 -22.41 19.87
C GLY A 216 -10.48 -23.56 19.60
N SER A 217 -10.71 -24.03 18.37
CA SER A 217 -11.63 -25.17 18.17
C SER A 217 -11.24 -26.05 16.99
N VAL A 218 -10.29 -26.96 17.23
CA VAL A 218 -10.17 -28.19 16.43
C VAL A 218 -11.36 -29.07 16.80
N LYS A 219 -12.47 -28.95 16.07
CA LYS A 219 -13.49 -30.01 16.03
C LYS A 219 -13.20 -30.84 14.78
N PRO A 220 -12.82 -32.12 14.91
CA PRO A 220 -12.73 -33.00 13.75
C PRO A 220 -14.14 -33.25 13.22
N ASP A 221 -14.41 -32.83 11.99
CA ASP A 221 -15.62 -33.20 11.27
C ASP A 221 -15.54 -34.66 10.86
N GLY A 222 -16.40 -35.51 11.44
CA GLY A 222 -16.66 -36.83 10.86
C GLY A 222 -17.13 -37.94 11.81
N VAL A 223 -18.37 -37.89 12.31
CA VAL A 223 -19.21 -39.09 12.50
C VAL A 223 -20.69 -38.73 12.28
N LYS A 224 -21.25 -39.11 11.13
CA LYS A 224 -22.71 -39.13 10.92
C LYS A 224 -23.27 -40.40 11.59
N SER A 225 -23.80 -40.28 12.80
CA SER A 225 -24.67 -41.31 13.38
C SER A 225 -26.07 -41.20 12.77
N LYS A 226 -26.55 -42.34 12.25
CA LYS A 226 -27.96 -42.59 11.92
C LYS A 226 -28.81 -42.40 13.17
N ASP A 227 -29.96 -41.75 13.04
CA ASP A 227 -31.10 -42.08 13.89
C ASP A 227 -32.40 -42.08 13.08
N GLN A 228 -33.21 -43.12 13.36
CA GLN A 228 -34.52 -43.43 12.80
C GLN A 228 -35.60 -42.96 13.78
N GLY A 229 -36.81 -42.70 13.26
CA GLY A 229 -38.06 -42.75 14.03
C GLY A 229 -38.77 -41.39 14.10
N THR A 230 -39.76 -41.08 13.28
CA THR A 230 -41.17 -41.54 13.23
C THR A 230 -42.15 -40.50 13.78
N LYS A 231 -43.05 -40.09 12.88
CA LYS A 231 -44.49 -39.78 13.04
C LYS A 231 -44.90 -38.70 14.07
N ASN A 232 -45.53 -37.64 13.56
CA ASN A 232 -47.00 -37.63 13.56
C ASN A 232 -47.58 -36.69 12.49
N LYS A 233 -48.72 -37.14 11.97
CA LYS A 233 -49.47 -36.67 10.82
C LYS A 233 -50.86 -36.38 11.37
N GLU A 234 -51.37 -35.17 11.22
CA GLU A 234 -52.81 -34.93 11.29
C GLU A 234 -53.25 -33.95 10.21
N GLN A 235 -54.19 -34.45 9.40
CA GLN A 235 -54.86 -33.81 8.28
C GLN A 235 -56.20 -33.25 8.75
N GLY A 236 -56.70 -32.24 8.03
CA GLY A 236 -58.13 -31.89 7.98
C GLY A 236 -58.36 -30.57 7.25
N THR A 237 -58.22 -30.50 5.92
CA THR A 237 -59.29 -30.50 4.88
C THR A 237 -60.31 -29.34 4.88
N LYS A 238 -60.15 -28.49 3.85
CA LYS A 238 -61.13 -27.93 2.89
C LYS A 238 -62.39 -27.21 3.37
N SER A 239 -62.57 -25.98 2.85
CA SER A 239 -63.71 -25.64 1.97
C SER A 239 -63.51 -24.29 1.24
N LYS A 240 -64.05 -24.23 0.02
CA LYS A 240 -64.05 -23.12 -0.96
C LYS A 240 -65.07 -22.02 -0.60
N GLU A 241 -64.87 -20.84 -1.22
CA GLU A 241 -65.83 -19.96 -1.95
C GLU A 241 -65.61 -18.48 -1.61
N LYS A 242 -65.97 -17.46 -2.40
CA LYS A 242 -66.11 -17.15 -3.84
C LYS A 242 -66.61 -15.68 -3.85
N GLY A 243 -66.07 -14.82 -4.73
CA GLY A 243 -66.64 -13.50 -5.09
C GLY A 243 -66.42 -12.37 -4.06
N GLY A 244 -66.10 -11.13 -4.41
CA GLY A 244 -66.00 -10.41 -5.68
C GLY A 244 -66.45 -8.97 -5.45
N ARG A 245 -65.64 -7.97 -5.85
CA ARG A 245 -66.12 -6.66 -6.38
C ARG A 245 -64.96 -5.79 -6.87
N ASN A 246 -65.08 -5.43 -8.16
CA ASN A 246 -64.33 -4.39 -8.86
C ASN A 246 -64.78 -2.97 -8.46
N LYS A 247 -63.86 -2.02 -8.57
CA LYS A 247 -63.96 -0.72 -9.30
C LYS A 247 -62.54 -0.13 -9.34
N GLU A 248 -61.90 -0.02 -10.51
CA GLU A 248 -61.87 1.18 -11.39
C GLU A 248 -61.34 2.42 -10.65
N GLN A 249 -60.41 3.25 -11.14
CA GLN A 249 -59.68 3.44 -12.39
C GLN A 249 -58.57 4.46 -12.03
N GLU A 250 -57.38 4.36 -12.61
CA GLU A 250 -56.74 5.45 -13.38
C GLU A 250 -55.33 5.04 -13.81
N ALA A 251 -55.22 4.76 -15.11
CA ALA A 251 -53.96 4.63 -15.80
C ALA A 251 -53.58 5.99 -16.40
N LYS A 252 -52.41 6.51 -16.04
CA LYS A 252 -51.62 7.40 -16.90
C LYS A 252 -50.13 7.04 -16.82
N SER A 253 -49.73 6.32 -17.88
CA SER A 253 -48.43 6.31 -18.55
C SER A 253 -47.39 7.35 -18.12
N PHE A 254 -46.16 6.90 -17.81
CA PHE A 254 -44.95 7.55 -18.31
C PHE A 254 -43.83 6.52 -18.53
N ALA A 255 -43.20 6.61 -19.70
CA ALA A 255 -42.38 5.60 -20.33
C ALA A 255 -40.97 5.45 -19.73
N GLN A 256 -40.45 4.22 -19.82
CA GLN A 256 -39.05 3.86 -19.63
C GLN A 256 -38.12 4.62 -20.59
N LYS A 257 -37.08 5.25 -20.04
CA LYS A 257 -35.84 5.58 -20.78
C LYS A 257 -34.71 4.73 -20.23
N THR A 258 -34.34 3.71 -20.97
CA THR A 258 -33.07 3.00 -20.89
C THR A 258 -31.95 3.93 -21.36
N GLN A 259 -30.91 4.12 -20.54
CA GLN A 259 -29.65 4.72 -20.99
C GLN A 259 -28.64 3.62 -21.33
N PRO A 260 -27.90 3.73 -22.45
CA PRO A 260 -26.89 2.75 -22.85
C PRO A 260 -25.51 3.04 -22.23
N VAL A 261 -24.81 1.94 -21.95
CA VAL A 261 -23.42 1.82 -21.52
C VAL A 261 -22.48 2.28 -22.65
N LYS A 262 -21.53 3.18 -22.34
CA LYS A 262 -20.43 3.54 -23.24
C LYS A 262 -19.38 2.42 -23.26
N LYS A 263 -19.11 1.89 -24.45
CA LYS A 263 -17.98 1.01 -24.79
C LYS A 263 -16.78 1.83 -25.26
N ASP A 264 -15.62 1.25 -25.00
CA ASP A 264 -14.28 1.79 -25.16
C ASP A 264 -13.81 2.02 -26.61
N ALA A 265 -12.69 2.74 -26.69
CA ALA A 265 -12.22 3.55 -27.79
C ALA A 265 -11.19 2.85 -28.69
N ASP A 266 -11.61 1.85 -29.45
CA ASP A 266 -10.77 1.18 -30.48
C ASP A 266 -11.26 1.41 -31.93
N GLY A 267 -12.41 2.06 -32.13
CA GLY A 267 -12.96 2.30 -33.47
C GLY A 267 -12.40 3.53 -34.20
N ASP A 268 -11.77 4.46 -33.49
CA ASP A 268 -11.51 5.81 -33.99
C ASP A 268 -10.12 5.99 -34.66
N LEU A 269 -9.24 4.99 -34.57
CA LEU A 269 -7.93 5.02 -35.24
C LEU A 269 -8.02 4.60 -36.71
N GLN A 270 -8.92 3.67 -37.04
CA GLN A 270 -9.01 3.06 -38.36
C GLN A 270 -9.68 3.98 -39.39
N GLU A 271 -10.66 4.78 -38.97
CA GLU A 271 -11.27 5.83 -39.80
C GLU A 271 -10.32 7.02 -40.04
N LYS A 272 -9.48 7.36 -39.05
CA LYS A 272 -8.48 8.44 -39.20
C LYS A 272 -7.34 8.05 -40.15
N LEU A 273 -6.94 6.77 -40.18
CA LEU A 273 -5.93 6.25 -41.10
C LEU A 273 -6.44 6.16 -42.56
N ALA A 274 -7.73 5.86 -42.74
CA ALA A 274 -8.36 5.86 -44.07
C ALA A 274 -8.48 7.27 -44.68
N LYS A 275 -8.75 8.30 -43.85
CA LYS A 275 -8.77 9.70 -44.30
C LYS A 275 -7.39 10.25 -44.65
N LEU A 276 -6.33 9.82 -43.97
CA LEU A 276 -4.96 10.29 -44.25
C LEU A 276 -4.38 9.70 -45.54
N LYS A 277 -4.80 8.49 -45.93
CA LYS A 277 -4.32 7.81 -47.14
C LYS A 277 -4.91 8.39 -48.44
N GLY A 278 -5.98 9.18 -48.35
CA GLY A 278 -6.61 9.86 -49.48
C GLY A 278 -6.03 11.24 -49.81
N MET A 279 -5.14 11.80 -48.98
CA MET A 279 -4.55 13.13 -49.19
C MET A 279 -3.13 13.12 -49.77
N PHE A 280 -2.52 11.93 -49.98
CA PHE A 280 -1.15 11.78 -50.51
C PHE A 280 -1.08 11.00 -51.82
N LYS A 281 -2.07 11.18 -52.72
CA LYS A 281 -1.97 10.69 -54.10
C LYS A 281 -2.21 11.83 -55.07
#